data_AF-A0AB74U6H6-F1
#
_entry.id   AF-A0AB74U6H6-F1
#
_cell.length_a   1.000
_cell.length_b   1.000
_cell.length_c   1.000
_cell.angle_alpha   90.00
_cell.angle_beta   90.00
_cell.angle_gamma   90.00
#
_symmetry.space_group_name_H-M   'P 1'
#
loop_
_entity.id
_entity.type
_entity.pdbx_description
1 polymer ?
#
loop_
_entity_poly.entity_id
_entity_poly.type
_entity_poly.pdbx_seq_one_letter_code
_entity_poly.pdbx_strand_id
1 'polypeptide(L)'
;MSTTDSSPFSTFEIPPTRRHAETIDFMLSRPALALLPESLRPAARSFLAYLATLPGSAPHACPACESRAIYLAAPAGSGGMRRDSYACRTCRKRFTVLTGTPLHLLRSEEKWKPWMSYRFQGFSQELIANFLGISNKASMTWSRAFIKAMADYDSALHAWWQAHQSPEISELTEEAARALAECQAMLDGLRDTSDRRCPYCGSASVQVITSRRATEYQCHGCQRRYNNLTETPLSHLQHIELWPEYVRHLVLGYHDTELEQIFGLSKPLTNLWRQRFLQLFQARWPLLAHWTLWQWSRRRANPGEIPLA
;
A
#
# COMPACT_ATOMS: atom_id res chain seq x y z
N MET A 1 8.93 -43.57 -7.58
CA MET A 1 8.06 -42.97 -6.56
C MET A 1 8.33 -41.48 -6.53
N SER A 2 7.34 -40.75 -7.05
CA SER A 2 7.03 -39.32 -6.93
C SER A 2 8.17 -38.30 -6.88
N THR A 3 8.47 -37.74 -8.06
CA THR A 3 9.17 -36.47 -8.26
C THR A 3 8.23 -35.30 -7.95
N THR A 4 8.67 -34.43 -7.04
CA THR A 4 8.20 -33.06 -6.86
C THR A 4 8.55 -32.23 -8.09
N ASP A 5 7.53 -31.70 -8.77
CA ASP A 5 7.70 -30.71 -9.83
C ASP A 5 7.57 -29.31 -9.23
N SER A 6 8.57 -28.47 -9.43
CA SER A 6 8.65 -27.09 -8.92
C SER A 6 9.26 -26.24 -10.01
N SER A 7 8.41 -25.73 -10.90
CA SER A 7 8.78 -24.75 -11.93
C SER A 7 8.33 -23.35 -11.49
N PRO A 8 9.24 -22.36 -11.35
CA PRO A 8 8.88 -21.04 -10.81
C PRO A 8 8.36 -20.02 -11.83
N PHE A 9 8.24 -20.33 -13.13
CA PHE A 9 7.81 -19.31 -14.10
C PHE A 9 6.87 -19.90 -15.16
N SER A 10 5.57 -19.60 -15.02
CA SER A 10 4.56 -19.87 -16.05
C SER A 10 4.36 -18.65 -16.96
N THR A 11 4.27 -18.91 -18.25
CA THR A 11 4.15 -17.98 -19.38
C THR A 11 2.88 -17.12 -19.29
N PHE A 12 3.01 -15.79 -19.42
CA PHE A 12 1.87 -14.86 -19.42
C PHE A 12 1.62 -14.27 -20.82
N GLU A 13 0.49 -14.63 -21.44
CA GLU A 13 -0.11 -13.91 -22.57
C GLU A 13 -1.18 -12.91 -22.08
N ILE A 14 -1.21 -11.71 -22.67
CA ILE A 14 -1.99 -10.55 -22.17
C ILE A 14 -3.05 -10.11 -23.18
N PRO A 15 -4.36 -10.18 -22.85
CA PRO A 15 -5.42 -9.42 -23.49
C PRO A 15 -5.70 -8.10 -22.72
N PRO A 16 -6.28 -7.08 -23.36
CA PRO A 16 -6.48 -5.77 -22.74
C PRO A 16 -7.70 -5.81 -21.81
N THR A 17 -7.46 -5.60 -20.50
CA THR A 17 -8.36 -5.22 -19.36
C THR A 17 -8.00 -5.91 -18.02
N ARG A 18 -7.08 -6.89 -18.01
CA ARG A 18 -6.66 -7.68 -16.83
C ARG A 18 -5.93 -6.90 -15.71
N ARG A 19 -5.20 -5.82 -16.05
CA ARG A 19 -4.24 -5.16 -15.13
C ARG A 19 -4.85 -4.48 -13.91
N HIS A 20 -6.09 -3.97 -13.99
CA HIS A 20 -6.69 -3.25 -12.87
C HIS A 20 -7.18 -4.21 -11.77
N ALA A 21 -7.78 -5.34 -12.15
CA ALA A 21 -8.20 -6.39 -11.22
C ALA A 21 -6.98 -7.07 -10.56
N GLU A 22 -5.93 -7.38 -11.33
CA GLU A 22 -4.67 -7.92 -10.80
C GLU A 22 -4.01 -6.97 -9.79
N THR A 23 -4.10 -5.66 -10.01
CA THR A 23 -3.60 -4.66 -9.06
C THR A 23 -4.43 -4.64 -7.76
N ILE A 24 -5.75 -4.77 -7.86
CA ILE A 24 -6.64 -4.84 -6.69
C ILE A 24 -6.37 -6.10 -5.87
N ASP A 25 -6.32 -7.27 -6.51
CA ASP A 25 -6.08 -8.54 -5.84
C ASP A 25 -4.69 -8.54 -5.17
N PHE A 26 -3.68 -7.98 -5.86
CA PHE A 26 -2.37 -7.74 -5.29
C PHE A 26 -2.42 -6.82 -4.06
N MET A 27 -3.15 -5.71 -4.11
CA MET A 27 -3.31 -4.83 -2.95
C MET A 27 -4.02 -5.51 -1.76
N LEU A 28 -5.02 -6.34 -2.04
CA LEU A 28 -5.77 -7.11 -1.03
C LEU A 28 -4.96 -8.25 -0.41
N SER A 29 -3.98 -8.81 -1.13
CA SER A 29 -3.13 -9.91 -0.65
C SER A 29 -2.21 -9.54 0.51
N ARG A 30 -2.00 -8.24 0.78
CA ARG A 30 -1.09 -7.76 1.82
C ARG A 30 -1.77 -7.69 3.18
N PRO A 31 -1.05 -7.99 4.28
CA PRO A 31 -1.50 -7.63 5.62
C PRO A 31 -1.89 -6.15 5.70
N ALA A 32 -3.02 -5.87 6.35
CA ALA A 32 -3.68 -4.56 6.28
C ALA A 32 -2.82 -3.38 6.79
N LEU A 33 -1.86 -3.65 7.67
CA LEU A 33 -1.08 -2.64 8.38
C LEU A 33 0.39 -2.57 7.94
N ALA A 34 0.77 -3.28 6.86
CA ALA A 34 2.17 -3.38 6.46
C ALA A 34 2.77 -2.08 5.89
N LEU A 35 1.97 -1.06 5.57
CA LEU A 35 2.48 0.28 5.23
C LEU A 35 2.79 1.14 6.46
N LEU A 36 2.31 0.74 7.63
CA LEU A 36 2.61 1.47 8.86
C LEU A 36 3.95 0.97 9.43
N PRO A 37 4.74 1.86 10.06
CA PRO A 37 5.90 1.45 10.85
C PRO A 37 5.52 0.38 11.86
N GLU A 38 6.38 -0.62 12.07
CA GLU A 38 6.13 -1.73 13.01
C GLU A 38 5.68 -1.24 14.39
N SER A 39 6.29 -0.15 14.88
CA SER A 39 5.97 0.48 16.16
C SER A 39 4.52 0.97 16.28
N LEU A 40 3.89 1.36 15.16
CA LEU A 40 2.51 1.89 15.13
C LEU A 40 1.46 0.82 14.79
N ARG A 41 1.87 -0.38 14.34
CA ARG A 41 0.92 -1.44 13.97
C ARG A 41 0.05 -1.93 15.13
N PRO A 42 0.56 -2.06 16.38
CA PRO A 42 -0.31 -2.39 17.53
C PRO A 42 -1.38 -1.33 17.78
N ALA A 43 -1.01 -0.04 17.76
CA ALA A 43 -1.95 1.07 17.92
C ALA A 43 -3.02 1.06 16.82
N ALA A 44 -2.62 0.89 15.55
CA ALA A 44 -3.55 0.82 14.43
C ALA A 44 -4.50 -0.38 14.52
N ARG A 45 -3.99 -1.56 14.93
CA ARG A 45 -4.82 -2.74 15.17
C ARG A 45 -5.84 -2.50 16.28
N SER A 46 -5.42 -1.86 17.37
CA SER A 46 -6.28 -1.49 18.48
C SER A 46 -7.34 -0.47 18.06
N PHE A 47 -6.98 0.52 17.26
CA PHE A 47 -7.91 1.49 16.69
C PHE A 47 -8.94 0.83 15.76
N LEU A 48 -8.54 -0.12 14.91
CA LEU A 48 -9.47 -0.90 14.10
C LEU A 48 -10.42 -1.75 14.97
N ALA A 49 -9.95 -2.28 16.09
CA ALA A 49 -10.78 -2.98 17.05
C ALA A 49 -11.78 -2.02 17.71
N TYR A 50 -11.32 -0.85 18.16
CA TYR A 50 -12.16 0.23 18.69
C TYR A 50 -13.30 0.61 17.75
N LEU A 51 -13.03 0.82 16.45
CA LEU A 51 -14.06 1.12 15.46
C LEU A 51 -15.10 0.00 15.31
N ALA A 52 -14.69 -1.26 15.50
CA ALA A 52 -15.61 -2.40 15.39
C ALA A 52 -16.43 -2.64 16.66
N THR A 53 -15.86 -2.40 17.85
CA THR A 53 -16.49 -2.77 19.12
C THR A 53 -17.22 -1.62 19.80
N LEU A 54 -16.79 -0.36 19.59
CA LEU A 54 -17.41 0.81 20.23
C LEU A 54 -18.93 0.87 20.04
N PRO A 55 -19.50 0.68 18.82
CA PRO A 55 -20.93 0.85 18.61
C PRO A 55 -21.81 -0.11 19.42
N GLY A 56 -21.29 -1.30 19.75
CA GLY A 56 -21.96 -2.32 20.56
C GLY A 56 -21.52 -2.32 22.04
N SER A 57 -20.65 -1.41 22.45
CA SER A 57 -20.19 -1.33 23.84
C SER A 57 -21.15 -0.55 24.74
N ALA A 58 -21.11 -0.82 26.04
CA ALA A 58 -21.87 -0.07 27.03
C ALA A 58 -21.03 1.14 27.53
N PRO A 59 -21.59 2.36 27.60
CA PRO A 59 -20.90 3.49 28.17
C PRO A 59 -20.67 3.29 29.67
N HIS A 60 -19.58 3.86 30.20
CA HIS A 60 -19.24 3.77 31.64
C HIS A 60 -19.66 5.00 32.45
N ALA A 61 -19.88 6.14 31.79
CA ALA A 61 -20.24 7.41 32.40
C ALA A 61 -21.09 8.27 31.46
N CYS A 62 -21.78 9.26 32.02
CA CYS A 62 -22.51 10.24 31.23
C CYS A 62 -21.54 11.22 30.54
N PRO A 63 -21.62 11.43 29.21
CA PRO A 63 -20.71 12.34 28.49
C PRO A 63 -20.92 13.82 28.83
N ALA A 64 -21.99 14.19 29.54
CA ALA A 64 -22.30 15.58 29.86
C ALA A 64 -21.98 16.00 31.30
N CYS A 65 -21.82 15.04 32.23
CA CYS A 65 -21.58 15.34 33.64
C CYS A 65 -20.72 14.29 34.36
N GLU A 66 -20.17 13.32 33.62
CA GLU A 66 -19.25 12.27 34.10
C GLU A 66 -19.79 11.31 35.17
N SER A 67 -21.04 11.50 35.59
CA SER A 67 -21.72 10.61 36.53
C SER A 67 -21.82 9.18 35.98
N ARG A 68 -21.45 8.20 36.81
CA ARG A 68 -21.60 6.75 36.56
C ARG A 68 -23.01 6.24 36.84
N ALA A 69 -23.90 7.09 37.37
CA ALA A 69 -25.29 6.74 37.63
C ALA A 69 -26.12 6.77 36.33
N ILE A 70 -25.87 5.82 35.44
CA ILE A 70 -26.50 5.69 34.12
C ILE A 70 -27.34 4.41 34.06
N TYR A 71 -28.37 4.40 33.22
CA TYR A 71 -29.20 3.22 32.99
C TYR A 71 -29.61 3.12 31.52
N LEU A 72 -29.86 1.88 31.07
CA LEU A 72 -30.42 1.61 29.74
C LEU A 72 -31.87 2.11 29.70
N ALA A 73 -32.12 3.13 28.90
CA ALA A 73 -33.42 3.77 28.77
C ALA A 73 -34.25 3.18 27.62
N ALA A 74 -33.61 2.68 26.57
CA ALA A 74 -34.24 1.87 25.53
C ALA A 74 -33.19 1.02 24.80
N PRO A 75 -33.40 -0.29 24.62
CA PRO A 75 -32.49 -1.11 23.83
C PRO A 75 -32.59 -0.79 22.33
N ALA A 76 -31.53 -1.11 21.59
CA ALA A 76 -31.54 -1.10 20.13
C ALA A 76 -32.73 -1.92 19.59
N GLY A 77 -33.32 -1.47 18.48
CA GLY A 77 -34.55 -2.01 17.91
C GLY A 77 -35.83 -1.38 18.46
N SER A 78 -35.80 -0.77 19.64
CA SER A 78 -36.97 -0.07 20.20
C SER A 78 -37.36 1.12 19.31
N GLY A 79 -38.55 1.09 18.71
CA GLY A 79 -39.05 2.19 17.89
C GLY A 79 -38.14 2.57 16.70
N GLY A 80 -37.38 1.61 16.15
CA GLY A 80 -36.44 1.85 15.05
C GLY A 80 -35.11 2.48 15.49
N MET A 81 -34.83 2.54 16.79
CA MET A 81 -33.54 2.98 17.31
C MET A 81 -32.43 2.02 16.89
N ARG A 82 -31.33 2.54 16.34
CA ARG A 82 -30.22 1.70 15.86
C ARG A 82 -29.30 1.21 16.96
N ARG A 83 -29.30 1.89 18.11
CA ARG A 83 -28.37 1.70 19.22
C ARG A 83 -29.09 1.81 20.53
N ASP A 84 -28.49 1.24 21.56
CA ASP A 84 -28.93 1.42 22.92
C ASP A 84 -28.91 2.91 23.30
N SER A 85 -30.03 3.36 23.84
CA SER A 85 -30.19 4.69 24.41
C SER A 85 -30.05 4.59 25.92
N TYR A 86 -29.14 5.38 26.47
CA TYR A 86 -28.87 5.49 27.90
C TYR A 86 -29.39 6.82 28.43
N ALA A 87 -29.69 6.87 29.73
CA ALA A 87 -30.03 8.11 30.42
C ALA A 87 -29.25 8.23 31.73
N CYS A 88 -28.86 9.45 32.07
CA CYS A 88 -28.17 9.75 33.32
C CYS A 88 -29.16 10.09 34.43
N ARG A 89 -29.02 9.49 35.61
CA ARG A 89 -29.85 9.79 36.80
C ARG A 89 -29.55 11.16 37.40
N THR A 90 -28.32 11.66 37.23
CA THR A 90 -27.89 12.95 37.79
C THR A 90 -28.39 14.12 36.94
N CYS A 91 -28.03 14.17 35.66
CA CYS A 91 -28.37 15.31 34.78
C CYS A 91 -29.60 15.09 33.90
N ARG A 92 -30.23 13.90 33.97
CA ARG A 92 -31.42 13.49 33.20
C ARG A 92 -31.28 13.51 31.67
N LYS A 93 -30.09 13.77 31.14
CA LYS A 93 -29.82 13.75 29.69
C LYS A 93 -29.82 12.32 29.14
N ARG A 94 -30.41 12.14 27.96
CA ARG A 94 -30.32 10.92 27.15
C ARG A 94 -29.11 10.98 26.23
N PHE A 95 -28.48 9.84 25.99
CA PHE A 95 -27.31 9.72 25.12
C PHE A 95 -27.18 8.29 24.58
N THR A 96 -26.23 8.09 23.68
CA THR A 96 -25.79 6.79 23.16
C THR A 96 -24.30 6.63 23.47
N VAL A 97 -23.75 5.43 23.29
CA VAL A 97 -22.30 5.20 23.46
C VAL A 97 -21.43 6.09 22.58
N LEU A 98 -21.96 6.56 21.45
CA LEU A 98 -21.23 7.44 20.53
C LEU A 98 -21.38 8.93 20.86
N THR A 99 -22.22 9.31 21.81
CA THR A 99 -22.46 10.72 22.12
C THR A 99 -21.18 11.38 22.60
N GLY A 100 -20.84 12.53 22.02
CA GLY A 100 -19.57 13.24 22.28
C GLY A 100 -18.39 12.73 21.45
N THR A 101 -18.54 11.62 20.72
CA THR A 101 -17.50 11.12 19.81
C THR A 101 -17.63 11.71 18.41
N PRO A 102 -16.53 11.76 17.63
CA PRO A 102 -16.58 12.10 16.19
C PRO A 102 -17.48 11.17 15.36
N LEU A 103 -17.85 10.00 15.90
CA LEU A 103 -18.58 8.94 15.20
C LEU A 103 -20.11 9.03 15.36
N HIS A 104 -20.62 9.96 16.16
CA HIS A 104 -22.03 9.98 16.58
C HIS A 104 -23.08 10.09 15.45
N LEU A 105 -22.71 10.70 14.32
CA LEU A 105 -23.60 10.85 13.15
C LEU A 105 -23.45 9.74 12.11
N LEU A 106 -22.44 8.89 12.27
CA LEU A 106 -22.15 7.87 11.28
C LEU A 106 -23.16 6.73 11.37
N ARG A 107 -23.31 6.03 10.25
CA ARG A 107 -24.19 4.88 10.05
C ARG A 107 -23.35 3.74 9.48
N SER A 108 -23.93 2.54 9.38
CA SER A 108 -23.26 1.35 8.81
C SER A 108 -21.99 0.98 9.57
N GLU A 109 -22.14 0.78 10.87
CA GLU A 109 -21.05 0.46 11.80
C GLU A 109 -20.27 -0.79 11.40
N GLU A 110 -20.95 -1.75 10.78
CA GLU A 110 -20.37 -2.99 10.24
C GLU A 110 -19.29 -2.73 9.18
N LYS A 111 -19.31 -1.56 8.53
CA LYS A 111 -18.38 -1.17 7.47
C LYS A 111 -17.22 -0.29 7.95
N TRP A 112 -17.23 0.18 9.20
CA TRP A 112 -16.22 1.15 9.69
C TRP A 112 -14.81 0.55 9.75
N LYS A 113 -14.66 -0.61 10.40
CA LYS A 113 -13.37 -1.32 10.47
C LYS A 113 -12.88 -1.74 9.07
N PRO A 114 -13.70 -2.35 8.18
CA PRO A 114 -13.29 -2.63 6.81
C PRO A 114 -12.83 -1.37 6.05
N TRP A 115 -13.59 -0.28 6.14
CA TRP A 115 -13.25 0.98 5.47
C TRP A 115 -11.87 1.49 5.92
N MET A 116 -11.64 1.55 7.23
CA MET A 116 -10.37 2.06 7.77
C MET A 116 -9.21 1.10 7.51
N SER A 117 -9.46 -0.21 7.52
CA SER A 117 -8.48 -1.23 7.14
C SER A 117 -8.01 -1.04 5.70
N TYR A 118 -8.92 -0.82 4.75
CA TYR A 118 -8.53 -0.53 3.36
C TYR A 118 -7.82 0.82 3.23
N ARG A 119 -8.16 1.82 4.05
CA ARG A 119 -7.39 3.06 4.09
C ARG A 119 -5.96 2.82 4.53
N PHE A 120 -5.71 2.11 5.63
CA PHE A 120 -4.35 1.76 6.06
C PHE A 120 -3.57 0.94 5.04
N GLN A 121 -4.28 0.24 4.15
CA GLN A 121 -3.71 -0.46 3.01
C GLN A 121 -3.36 0.45 1.81
N GLY A 122 -3.69 1.74 1.86
CA GLY A 122 -3.39 2.70 0.81
C GLY A 122 -4.41 2.75 -0.33
N PHE A 123 -5.61 2.17 -0.16
CA PHE A 123 -6.68 2.29 -1.14
C PHE A 123 -7.24 3.72 -1.16
N SER A 124 -7.66 4.18 -2.34
CA SER A 124 -8.33 5.48 -2.50
C SER A 124 -9.74 5.45 -1.89
N GLN A 125 -10.25 6.62 -1.50
CA GLN A 125 -11.56 6.72 -0.88
C GLN A 125 -12.69 6.30 -1.83
N GLU A 126 -12.51 6.52 -3.13
CA GLU A 126 -13.44 6.15 -4.21
C GLU A 126 -13.47 4.64 -4.39
N LEU A 127 -12.30 3.99 -4.41
CA LEU A 127 -12.22 2.53 -4.56
C LEU A 127 -12.83 1.82 -3.35
N ILE A 128 -12.57 2.31 -2.14
CA ILE A 128 -13.20 1.80 -0.91
C ILE A 128 -14.70 2.03 -0.92
N ALA A 129 -15.16 3.20 -1.39
CA ALA A 129 -16.58 3.50 -1.49
C ALA A 129 -17.32 2.50 -2.39
N ASN A 130 -16.72 2.18 -3.54
CA ASN A 130 -17.22 1.17 -4.46
C ASN A 130 -17.25 -0.23 -3.81
N PHE A 131 -16.16 -0.66 -3.17
CA PHE A 131 -16.12 -1.99 -2.52
C PHE A 131 -17.13 -2.14 -1.39
N LEU A 132 -17.36 -1.08 -0.62
CA LEU A 132 -18.27 -1.13 0.52
C LEU A 132 -19.70 -0.73 0.16
N GLY A 133 -19.97 -0.40 -1.11
CA GLY A 133 -21.29 0.06 -1.57
C GLY A 133 -21.78 1.27 -0.79
N ILE A 134 -20.91 2.27 -0.59
CA ILE A 134 -21.23 3.56 0.05
C ILE A 134 -20.99 4.70 -0.93
N SER A 135 -21.63 5.85 -0.72
CA SER A 135 -21.37 7.02 -1.57
C SER A 135 -20.01 7.65 -1.27
N ASN A 136 -19.39 8.29 -2.28
CA ASN A 136 -18.15 9.06 -2.08
C ASN A 136 -18.29 10.13 -0.99
N LYS A 137 -19.47 10.78 -0.90
CA LYS A 137 -19.77 11.74 0.17
C LYS A 137 -19.75 11.11 1.57
N ALA A 138 -20.31 9.90 1.71
CA ALA A 138 -20.22 9.15 2.96
C ALA A 138 -18.76 8.80 3.28
N SER A 139 -18.00 8.30 2.30
CA SER A 139 -16.57 7.97 2.42
C SER A 139 -15.75 9.17 2.93
N MET A 140 -15.91 10.35 2.35
CA MET A 140 -15.24 11.59 2.82
C MET A 140 -15.65 11.99 4.24
N THR A 141 -16.93 11.81 4.59
CA THR A 141 -17.43 12.11 5.94
C THR A 141 -16.82 11.15 6.96
N TRP A 142 -16.72 9.86 6.63
CA TRP A 142 -16.09 8.84 7.48
C TRP A 142 -14.61 9.12 7.65
N SER A 143 -13.91 9.49 6.58
CA SER A 143 -12.50 9.89 6.62
C SER A 143 -12.22 10.95 7.67
N ARG A 144 -12.98 12.06 7.63
CA ARG A 144 -12.84 13.15 8.61
C ARG A 144 -13.15 12.69 10.04
N ALA A 145 -14.22 11.93 10.22
CA ALA A 145 -14.63 11.44 11.53
C ALA A 145 -13.62 10.45 12.13
N PHE A 146 -13.09 9.53 11.31
CA PHE A 146 -12.09 8.55 11.75
C PHE A 146 -10.74 9.20 12.03
N ILE A 147 -10.31 10.19 11.25
CA ILE A 147 -9.09 10.96 11.55
C ILE A 147 -9.22 11.65 12.90
N LYS A 148 -10.35 12.32 13.16
CA LYS A 148 -10.60 12.95 14.47
C LYS A 148 -10.65 11.91 15.60
N ALA A 149 -11.36 10.80 15.41
CA ALA A 149 -11.42 9.74 16.40
C ALA A 149 -10.04 9.10 16.66
N MET A 150 -9.19 9.02 15.64
CA MET A 150 -7.81 8.55 15.77
C MET A 150 -6.97 9.54 16.59
N ALA A 151 -7.14 10.85 16.39
CA ALA A 151 -6.48 11.88 17.18
C ALA A 151 -6.84 11.77 18.68
N ASP A 152 -8.12 11.50 18.98
CA ASP A 152 -8.60 11.29 20.35
C ASP A 152 -8.13 9.95 20.95
N TYR A 153 -7.85 8.94 20.11
CA TYR A 153 -7.51 7.58 20.53
C TYR A 153 -6.01 7.34 20.70
N ASP A 154 -5.20 7.75 19.71
CA ASP A 154 -3.75 7.58 19.70
C ASP A 154 -3.10 8.72 18.88
N SER A 155 -2.47 9.65 19.59
CA SER A 155 -1.88 10.86 18.99
C SER A 155 -0.68 10.56 18.08
N ALA A 156 0.11 9.53 18.37
CA ALA A 156 1.28 9.16 17.58
C ALA A 156 0.87 8.54 16.24
N LEU A 157 -0.11 7.62 16.28
CA LEU A 157 -0.71 7.05 15.07
C LEU A 157 -1.36 8.13 14.21
N HIS A 158 -2.10 9.05 14.82
CA HIS A 158 -2.73 10.17 14.12
C HIS A 158 -1.70 11.08 13.45
N ALA A 159 -0.65 11.48 14.17
CA ALA A 159 0.37 12.38 13.64
C ALA A 159 1.08 11.77 12.43
N TRP A 160 1.50 10.50 12.55
CA TRP A 160 2.11 9.78 11.42
C TRP A 160 1.15 9.67 10.24
N TRP A 161 -0.10 9.24 10.49
CA TRP A 161 -1.09 9.07 9.43
C TRP A 161 -1.36 10.38 8.68
N GLN A 162 -1.50 11.48 9.41
CA GLN A 162 -1.76 12.81 8.85
C GLN A 162 -0.58 13.32 8.00
N ALA A 163 0.66 13.19 8.50
CA ALA A 163 1.85 13.53 7.72
C ALA A 163 1.91 12.75 6.40
N HIS A 164 1.53 11.47 6.45
CA HIS A 164 1.47 10.59 5.28
C HIS A 164 0.14 10.68 4.51
N GLN A 165 -0.66 11.74 4.69
CA GLN A 165 -1.72 12.14 3.75
C GLN A 165 -1.36 13.38 2.91
N SER A 166 -0.25 14.06 3.22
CA SER A 166 0.23 15.23 2.44
C SER A 166 0.50 14.86 0.97
N PRO A 167 0.28 15.76 0.00
CA PRO A 167 0.72 15.56 -1.38
C PRO A 167 2.24 15.68 -1.57
N GLU A 168 2.95 16.13 -0.54
CA GLU A 168 4.41 16.21 -0.54
C GLU A 168 5.05 14.82 -0.49
N ILE A 169 6.32 14.75 -0.92
CA ILE A 169 7.11 13.53 -0.83
C ILE A 169 7.25 13.16 0.64
N SER A 170 6.73 11.98 0.97
CA SER A 170 6.79 11.45 2.32
C SER A 170 8.09 10.70 2.54
N GLU A 171 8.63 10.80 3.74
CA GLU A 171 9.69 9.90 4.18
C GLU A 171 9.23 8.45 4.10
N LEU A 172 10.16 7.56 3.77
CA LEU A 172 9.93 6.12 3.77
C LEU A 172 9.91 5.62 5.21
N THR A 173 9.11 4.59 5.50
CA THR A 173 9.34 3.84 6.75
C THR A 173 10.69 3.11 6.69
N GLU A 174 11.24 2.76 7.85
CA GLU A 174 12.50 2.00 7.92
C GLU A 174 12.44 0.69 7.11
N GLU A 175 11.29 0.02 7.09
CA GLU A 175 11.08 -1.21 6.33
C GLU A 175 11.04 -0.96 4.82
N ALA A 176 10.37 0.12 4.37
CA ALA A 176 10.35 0.49 2.96
C ALA A 176 11.75 0.97 2.50
N ALA A 177 12.48 1.71 3.34
CA ALA A 177 13.84 2.14 3.06
C ALA A 177 14.80 0.96 2.94
N ARG A 178 14.72 -0.02 3.85
CA ARG A 178 15.52 -1.25 3.77
C ARG A 178 15.20 -2.08 2.52
N ALA A 179 13.91 -2.26 2.21
CA ALA A 179 13.50 -2.97 1.00
C ALA A 179 14.01 -2.26 -0.28
N LEU A 180 13.98 -0.92 -0.30
CA LEU A 180 14.53 -0.13 -1.40
C LEU A 180 16.04 -0.31 -1.52
N ALA A 181 16.78 -0.26 -0.42
CA ALA A 181 18.23 -0.46 -0.40
C ALA A 181 18.60 -1.87 -0.92
N GLU A 182 17.88 -2.91 -0.51
CA GLU A 182 18.05 -4.27 -1.03
C GLU A 182 17.74 -4.36 -2.53
N CYS A 183 16.72 -3.65 -3.00
CA CYS A 183 16.37 -3.58 -4.42
C CYS A 183 17.47 -2.90 -5.23
N GLN A 184 17.97 -1.76 -4.77
CA GLN A 184 19.05 -1.01 -5.42
C GLN A 184 20.34 -1.85 -5.48
N ALA A 185 20.74 -2.47 -4.38
CA ALA A 185 21.91 -3.35 -4.33
C ALA A 185 21.77 -4.54 -5.30
N MET A 186 20.56 -5.10 -5.47
CA MET A 186 20.30 -6.14 -6.45
C MET A 186 20.47 -5.61 -7.88
N LEU A 187 19.93 -4.43 -8.20
CA LEU A 187 20.05 -3.81 -9.52
C LEU A 187 21.52 -3.51 -9.87
N ASP A 188 22.29 -2.98 -8.92
CA ASP A 188 23.73 -2.78 -9.07
C ASP A 188 24.46 -4.11 -9.32
N GLY A 189 24.11 -5.15 -8.55
CA GLY A 189 24.64 -6.50 -8.74
C GLY A 189 24.35 -7.10 -10.12
N LEU A 190 23.22 -6.76 -10.77
CA LEU A 190 22.92 -7.21 -12.14
C LEU A 190 23.88 -6.63 -13.19
N ARG A 191 24.41 -5.43 -12.94
CA ARG A 191 25.40 -4.82 -13.82
C ARG A 191 26.73 -5.56 -13.73
N ASP A 192 27.17 -5.87 -12.52
CA ASP A 192 28.54 -6.31 -12.26
C ASP A 192 28.70 -7.84 -12.16
N THR A 193 27.60 -8.58 -12.04
CA THR A 193 27.68 -10.04 -11.91
C THR A 193 28.33 -10.68 -13.15
N SER A 194 29.28 -11.56 -12.89
CA SER A 194 30.05 -12.33 -13.87
C SER A 194 29.96 -13.84 -13.64
N ASP A 195 29.37 -14.27 -12.53
CA ASP A 195 29.18 -15.68 -12.18
C ASP A 195 27.72 -16.08 -12.40
N ARG A 196 27.41 -16.45 -13.65
CA ARG A 196 26.05 -16.83 -14.04
C ARG A 196 26.04 -18.10 -14.89
N ARG A 197 25.38 -19.13 -14.37
CA ARG A 197 25.08 -20.37 -15.10
C ARG A 197 24.08 -20.12 -16.24
N CYS A 198 24.18 -20.94 -17.28
CA CYS A 198 23.26 -20.88 -18.41
C CYS A 198 21.82 -21.21 -17.96
N PRO A 199 20.85 -20.30 -18.15
CA PRO A 199 19.47 -20.53 -17.71
C PRO A 199 18.79 -21.69 -18.45
N TYR A 200 19.25 -22.02 -19.66
CA TYR A 200 18.62 -23.02 -20.51
C TYR A 200 19.08 -24.46 -20.25
N CYS A 201 20.29 -24.65 -19.73
CA CYS A 201 20.87 -25.99 -19.54
C CYS A 201 21.66 -26.17 -18.23
N GLY A 202 21.77 -25.14 -17.39
CA GLY A 202 22.46 -25.20 -16.10
C GLY A 202 24.00 -25.21 -16.15
N SER A 203 24.59 -25.25 -17.35
CA SER A 203 26.05 -25.26 -17.55
C SER A 203 26.73 -24.04 -16.90
N ALA A 204 27.82 -24.27 -16.18
CA ALA A 204 28.75 -23.22 -15.73
C ALA A 204 29.81 -22.86 -16.78
N SER A 205 29.94 -23.68 -17.83
CA SER A 205 30.89 -23.43 -18.92
C SER A 205 30.30 -22.43 -19.91
N VAL A 206 30.79 -21.20 -19.85
CA VAL A 206 30.24 -20.03 -20.55
C VAL A 206 31.38 -19.12 -21.02
N GLN A 207 31.20 -18.48 -22.17
CA GLN A 207 32.08 -17.44 -22.67
C GLN A 207 31.46 -16.07 -22.43
N VAL A 208 32.21 -15.14 -21.84
CA VAL A 208 31.80 -13.72 -21.77
C VAL A 208 32.04 -13.07 -23.13
N ILE A 209 30.98 -12.48 -23.70
CA ILE A 209 31.02 -11.78 -24.99
C ILE A 209 31.35 -10.30 -24.79
N THR A 210 30.65 -9.64 -23.87
CA THR A 210 30.83 -8.23 -23.53
C THR A 210 30.36 -7.96 -22.11
N SER A 211 30.97 -6.98 -21.46
CA SER A 211 30.65 -6.51 -20.11
C SER A 211 30.44 -4.99 -20.05
N ARG A 212 30.18 -4.34 -21.20
CA ARG A 212 29.97 -2.88 -21.25
C ARG A 212 28.66 -2.41 -20.61
N ARG A 213 27.70 -3.33 -20.45
CA ARG A 213 26.38 -3.13 -19.82
C ARG A 213 26.12 -4.32 -18.91
N ALA A 214 24.90 -4.88 -18.90
CA ALA A 214 24.70 -6.23 -18.38
C ALA A 214 25.64 -7.21 -19.11
N THR A 215 26.42 -7.99 -18.35
CA THR A 215 27.34 -8.99 -18.91
C THR A 215 26.57 -9.96 -19.82
N GLU A 216 27.05 -10.12 -21.06
CA GLU A 216 26.53 -11.05 -22.04
C GLU A 216 27.39 -12.30 -22.10
N TYR A 217 26.74 -13.46 -22.18
CA TYR A 217 27.36 -14.77 -22.18
C TYR A 217 26.90 -15.58 -23.39
N GLN A 218 27.75 -16.51 -23.81
CA GLN A 218 27.39 -17.60 -24.71
C GLN A 218 27.70 -18.93 -24.02
N CYS A 219 26.70 -19.80 -23.91
CA CYS A 219 26.88 -21.11 -23.28
C CYS A 219 27.62 -22.08 -24.21
N HIS A 220 28.67 -22.77 -23.74
CA HIS A 220 29.37 -23.77 -24.56
C HIS A 220 28.55 -25.04 -24.80
N GLY A 221 27.70 -25.44 -23.85
CA GLY A 221 26.84 -26.63 -23.97
C GLY A 221 25.72 -26.45 -25.02
N CYS A 222 24.81 -25.50 -24.79
CA CYS A 222 23.64 -25.31 -25.65
C CYS A 222 23.78 -24.19 -26.70
N GLN A 223 24.93 -23.50 -26.77
CA GLN A 223 25.24 -22.43 -27.74
C GLN A 223 24.32 -21.19 -27.70
N ARG A 224 23.39 -21.10 -26.73
CA ARG A 224 22.48 -19.95 -26.58
C ARG A 224 23.19 -18.78 -25.92
N ARG A 225 22.84 -17.57 -26.37
CA ARG A 225 23.25 -16.30 -25.76
C ARG A 225 22.26 -15.90 -24.68
N TYR A 226 22.77 -15.31 -23.61
CA TYR A 226 21.98 -14.75 -22.53
C TYR A 226 22.79 -13.65 -21.83
N ASN A 227 22.17 -12.92 -20.92
CA ASN A 227 22.83 -11.88 -20.14
C ASN A 227 22.34 -11.87 -18.70
N ASN A 228 22.86 -10.95 -17.90
CA ASN A 228 22.44 -10.77 -16.50
C ASN A 228 20.95 -10.41 -16.32
N LEU A 229 20.25 -10.03 -17.38
CA LEU A 229 18.82 -9.68 -17.34
C LEU A 229 17.91 -10.80 -17.81
N THR A 230 18.46 -11.90 -18.33
CA THR A 230 17.69 -13.03 -18.84
C THR A 230 16.84 -13.64 -17.72
N GLU A 231 15.62 -14.08 -18.02
CA GLU A 231 14.64 -14.58 -17.02
C GLU A 231 14.25 -13.57 -15.93
N THR A 232 14.49 -12.27 -16.14
CA THR A 232 13.99 -11.21 -15.27
C THR A 232 12.93 -10.37 -15.99
N PRO A 233 12.02 -9.70 -15.24
CA PRO A 233 11.13 -8.68 -15.81
C PRO A 233 11.87 -7.53 -16.51
N LEU A 234 13.17 -7.36 -16.25
CA LEU A 234 14.01 -6.28 -16.78
C LEU A 234 14.73 -6.66 -18.09
N SER A 235 14.44 -7.85 -18.63
CA SER A 235 14.99 -8.26 -19.93
C SER A 235 14.73 -7.20 -21.02
N HIS A 236 15.74 -6.97 -21.85
CA HIS A 236 15.74 -6.00 -22.96
C HIS A 236 15.65 -4.51 -22.57
N LEU A 237 15.53 -4.19 -21.28
CA LEU A 237 15.59 -2.79 -20.84
C LEU A 237 16.99 -2.22 -21.03
N GLN A 238 17.03 -0.93 -21.37
CA GLN A 238 18.25 -0.16 -21.58
C GLN A 238 18.55 0.70 -20.34
N HIS A 239 19.71 1.37 -20.35
CA HIS A 239 20.15 2.31 -19.31
C HIS A 239 20.16 1.72 -17.89
N ILE A 240 20.78 0.55 -17.75
CA ILE A 240 20.91 -0.16 -16.47
C ILE A 240 21.50 0.71 -15.36
N GLU A 241 22.36 1.66 -15.74
CA GLU A 241 22.99 2.65 -14.88
C GLU A 241 22.00 3.61 -14.20
N LEU A 242 20.81 3.83 -14.75
CA LEU A 242 19.81 4.75 -14.20
C LEU A 242 18.82 4.06 -13.26
N TRP A 243 18.76 2.72 -13.26
CA TRP A 243 17.72 1.98 -12.58
C TRP A 243 17.69 2.16 -11.07
N PRO A 244 18.83 2.17 -10.33
CA PRO A 244 18.81 2.36 -8.88
C PRO A 244 18.18 3.69 -8.46
N GLU A 245 18.46 4.76 -9.20
CA GLU A 245 17.89 6.07 -8.91
C GLU A 245 16.44 6.18 -9.40
N TYR A 246 16.11 5.55 -10.53
CA TYR A 246 14.74 5.48 -11.04
C TYR A 246 13.81 4.79 -10.05
N VAL A 247 14.21 3.64 -9.47
CA VAL A 247 13.37 2.94 -8.49
C VAL A 247 13.18 3.74 -7.20
N ARG A 248 14.18 4.53 -6.78
CA ARG A 248 14.04 5.46 -5.66
C ARG A 248 12.93 6.47 -5.93
N HIS A 249 12.97 7.15 -7.07
CA HIS A 249 11.93 8.10 -7.45
C HIS A 249 10.56 7.45 -7.62
N LEU A 250 10.52 6.23 -8.17
CA LEU A 250 9.28 5.46 -8.29
C LEU A 250 8.64 5.22 -6.91
N VAL A 251 9.43 4.74 -5.93
CA VAL A 251 8.97 4.45 -4.57
C VAL A 251 8.59 5.73 -3.81
N LEU A 252 9.26 6.86 -4.08
CA LEU A 252 8.87 8.18 -3.55
C LEU A 252 7.59 8.75 -4.21
N GLY A 253 7.05 8.05 -5.22
CA GLY A 253 5.77 8.37 -5.84
C GLY A 253 5.84 9.46 -6.92
N TYR A 254 7.00 9.66 -7.54
CA TYR A 254 7.09 10.52 -8.72
C TYR A 254 6.26 9.92 -9.87
N HIS A 255 5.53 10.77 -10.59
CA HIS A 255 4.69 10.38 -11.72
C HIS A 255 5.47 10.34 -13.03
N ASP A 256 4.91 9.67 -14.03
CA ASP A 256 5.53 9.46 -15.34
C ASP A 256 6.07 10.76 -15.96
N THR A 257 5.35 11.88 -15.85
CA THR A 257 5.80 13.18 -16.38
C THR A 257 7.02 13.75 -15.67
N GLU A 258 7.11 13.56 -14.35
CA GLU A 258 8.28 13.99 -13.56
C GLU A 258 9.49 13.09 -13.88
N LEU A 259 9.25 11.78 -13.97
CA LEU A 259 10.27 10.79 -14.31
C LEU A 259 10.83 10.98 -15.73
N GLU A 260 9.98 11.30 -16.71
CA GLU A 260 10.40 11.66 -18.07
C GLU A 260 11.41 12.81 -18.06
N GLN A 261 11.15 13.85 -17.26
CA GLN A 261 12.02 15.03 -17.19
C GLN A 261 13.31 14.75 -16.41
N ILE A 262 13.22 14.11 -15.24
CA ILE A 262 14.38 13.82 -14.38
C ILE A 262 15.39 12.92 -15.10
N PHE A 263 14.90 11.90 -15.80
CA PHE A 263 15.75 10.89 -16.45
C PHE A 263 15.97 11.13 -17.95
N GLY A 264 15.37 12.17 -18.54
CA GLY A 264 15.45 12.45 -19.97
C GLY A 264 14.89 11.32 -20.84
N LEU A 265 13.85 10.62 -20.37
CA LEU A 265 13.27 9.45 -21.04
C LEU A 265 12.06 9.83 -21.88
N SER A 266 11.83 9.08 -22.96
CA SER A 266 10.58 9.20 -23.72
C SER A 266 9.41 8.59 -22.95
N LYS A 267 8.21 9.14 -23.12
CA LYS A 267 6.97 8.62 -22.52
C LYS A 267 6.73 7.11 -22.70
N PRO A 268 6.95 6.50 -23.87
CA PRO A 268 6.82 5.05 -24.03
C PRO A 268 7.83 4.27 -23.17
N LEU A 269 9.07 4.77 -23.07
CA LEU A 269 10.13 4.13 -22.30
C LEU A 269 9.86 4.24 -20.78
N THR A 270 9.44 5.41 -20.29
CA THR A 270 9.03 5.61 -18.90
C THR A 270 7.88 4.68 -18.51
N ASN A 271 6.86 4.59 -19.37
CA ASN A 271 5.74 3.68 -19.14
C ASN A 271 6.17 2.21 -19.10
N LEU A 272 7.08 1.80 -19.99
CA LEU A 272 7.63 0.45 -19.99
C LEU A 272 8.40 0.18 -18.70
N TRP A 273 9.29 1.08 -18.29
CA TRP A 273 10.07 0.96 -17.05
C TRP A 273 9.16 0.84 -15.84
N ARG A 274 8.20 1.75 -15.69
CA ARG A 274 7.21 1.70 -14.60
C ARG A 274 6.53 0.33 -14.54
N GLN A 275 6.05 -0.19 -15.66
CA GLN A 275 5.39 -1.50 -15.69
C GLN A 275 6.34 -2.64 -15.28
N ARG A 276 7.58 -2.67 -15.80
CA ARG A 276 8.54 -3.72 -15.49
C ARG A 276 9.04 -3.66 -14.05
N PHE A 277 9.28 -2.47 -13.50
CA PHE A 277 9.68 -2.31 -12.10
C PHE A 277 8.53 -2.62 -11.13
N LEU A 278 7.29 -2.27 -11.45
CA LEU A 278 6.15 -2.72 -10.66
C LEU A 278 6.00 -4.24 -10.67
N GLN A 279 6.20 -4.90 -11.82
CA GLN A 279 6.22 -6.37 -11.91
C GLN A 279 7.34 -6.97 -11.04
N LEU A 280 8.54 -6.39 -11.10
CA LEU A 280 9.67 -6.79 -10.27
C LEU A 280 9.35 -6.64 -8.77
N PHE A 281 8.80 -5.49 -8.37
CA PHE A 281 8.42 -5.25 -6.98
C PHE A 281 7.33 -6.23 -6.54
N GLN A 282 6.28 -6.45 -7.33
CA GLN A 282 5.22 -7.42 -6.98
C GLN A 282 5.78 -8.83 -6.75
N ALA A 283 6.77 -9.25 -7.54
CA ALA A 283 7.38 -10.57 -7.42
C ALA A 283 8.35 -10.71 -6.23
N ARG A 284 9.10 -9.65 -5.88
CA ARG A 284 10.25 -9.76 -4.97
C ARG A 284 10.27 -8.79 -3.80
N TRP A 285 9.65 -7.62 -3.96
CA TRP A 285 9.47 -6.61 -2.90
C TRP A 285 8.04 -6.08 -2.86
N PRO A 286 7.04 -6.90 -2.45
CA PRO A 286 5.65 -6.49 -2.47
C PRO A 286 5.41 -5.16 -1.74
N LEU A 287 6.08 -4.95 -0.60
CA LEU A 287 6.03 -3.70 0.16
C LEU A 287 6.35 -2.46 -0.69
N LEU A 288 7.34 -2.53 -1.58
CA LEU A 288 7.70 -1.41 -2.47
C LEU A 288 6.62 -1.15 -3.51
N ALA A 289 6.05 -2.20 -4.13
CA ALA A 289 4.94 -2.04 -5.08
C ALA A 289 3.75 -1.37 -4.40
N HIS A 290 3.38 -1.88 -3.24
CA HIS A 290 2.31 -1.36 -2.40
C HIS A 290 2.52 0.08 -1.96
N TRP A 291 3.73 0.41 -1.52
CA TRP A 291 4.09 1.76 -1.10
C TRP A 291 4.04 2.73 -2.28
N THR A 292 4.62 2.35 -3.42
CA THR A 292 4.58 3.11 -4.68
C THR A 292 3.15 3.45 -5.09
N LEU A 293 2.26 2.44 -5.11
CA LEU A 293 0.84 2.64 -5.44
C LEU A 293 0.14 3.58 -4.45
N TRP A 294 0.46 3.47 -3.16
CA TRP A 294 -0.10 4.37 -2.16
C TRP A 294 0.36 5.83 -2.37
N GLN A 295 1.66 6.06 -2.61
CA GLN A 295 2.19 7.40 -2.88
C GLN A 295 1.51 8.04 -4.10
N TRP A 296 1.35 7.31 -5.20
CA TRP A 296 0.66 7.83 -6.39
C TRP A 296 -0.81 8.15 -6.17
N SER A 297 -1.50 7.41 -5.31
CA SER A 297 -2.90 7.72 -4.99
C SER A 297 -3.07 9.03 -4.23
N ARG A 298 -2.02 9.50 -3.53
CA ARG A 298 -2.01 10.74 -2.76
C ARG A 298 -1.48 11.92 -3.58
N ARG A 299 -0.33 11.74 -4.23
CA ARG A 299 0.29 12.76 -5.06
C ARG A 299 -0.57 12.94 -6.31
N ARG A 300 -1.31 14.05 -6.42
CA ARG A 300 -1.86 14.46 -7.72
C ARG A 300 -0.70 15.07 -8.50
N ALA A 301 -0.43 14.60 -9.72
CA ALA A 301 0.57 15.22 -10.58
C ALA A 301 0.20 16.71 -10.75
N ASN A 302 1.01 17.59 -10.17
CA ASN A 302 0.85 19.04 -10.32
C ASN A 302 1.89 19.46 -11.36
N PRO A 303 1.49 19.75 -12.62
CA PRO A 303 2.45 19.96 -13.72
C PRO A 303 3.33 21.21 -13.60
N GLY A 304 3.28 21.96 -12.49
CA GLY A 304 3.95 23.25 -12.32
C GLY A 304 4.99 23.36 -11.21
N GLU A 305 5.13 22.37 -10.32
CA GLU A 305 6.09 22.43 -9.21
C GLU A 305 6.79 21.10 -9.08
N ILE A 306 7.96 20.97 -9.71
CA ILE A 306 8.89 19.88 -9.46
C ILE A 306 9.91 20.41 -8.46
N PRO A 307 9.95 19.88 -7.23
CA PRO A 307 11.09 20.11 -6.36
C PRO A 307 12.29 19.41 -6.99
N LEU A 308 13.18 20.19 -7.61
CA LEU A 308 14.52 19.73 -7.94
C LEU A 308 15.25 19.54 -6.60
N ALA A 309 15.47 18.28 -6.22
CA ALA A 309 16.41 17.89 -5.18
C ALA A 309 17.58 17.18 -5.85
#